data_AF-A0AAN0JGW7-F1
#
_entry.id   AF-A0AAN0JGW7-F1
#
_cell.length_a   1.000
_cell.length_b   1.000
_cell.length_c   1.000
_cell.angle_alpha   90.00
_cell.angle_beta   90.00
_cell.angle_gamma   90.00
#
_symmetry.space_group_name_H-M   'P 1'
#
loop_
_entity.id
_entity.type
_entity.pdbx_description
1 polymer ?
#
loop_
_entity_poly.entity_id
_entity_poly.type
_entity_poly.pdbx_seq_one_letter_code
_entity_poly.pdbx_strand_id
1 'polypeptide(L)'
;MAVMKMNCFLLFVAILLCIEVANGQANGVVRLNLNGSVDPSNTEGVIEVYYNNRWGSICYLDVFSMFYMYVPDVVCHQLGYTGGNIGSNSGVVNTSPVFGLVECSDSYLTLTQCSCNTDFSPNCTFADNLDITCYATRIWDNPYPGMVRLQGGNYTGQGIVQVYCNNEWAAVCNDGGLIEDETGWTICTQLGYNVYDVGTTSYTGKAWLDNVDCSSDDSDEDPPSCLSKCSGGKCPSSTFSCSTALTVTCSYDIRFDSGGIKDACKFAHGLSVGAIAGILSGCLVGFIILIILATLCICCCKDAALQPL
;
A
#
# COMPACT_ATOMS: atom_id res chain seq x y z
N MET A 1 46.34 -7.80 -26.53
CA MET A 1 44.93 -7.91 -26.99
C MET A 1 44.35 -9.20 -26.48
N ALA A 2 43.73 -9.18 -25.29
CA ALA A 2 42.94 -10.29 -24.79
C ALA A 2 41.48 -9.88 -24.95
N VAL A 3 40.83 -10.39 -25.99
CA VAL A 3 39.38 -10.29 -26.13
C VAL A 3 38.80 -11.21 -25.06
N MET A 4 38.20 -10.64 -24.01
CA MET A 4 37.44 -11.41 -23.03
C MET A 4 36.38 -12.21 -23.78
N LYS A 5 36.58 -13.53 -23.88
CA LYS A 5 35.52 -14.46 -24.26
C LYS A 5 34.51 -14.47 -23.12
N MET A 6 33.57 -13.53 -23.17
CA MET A 6 32.38 -13.55 -22.33
C MET A 6 31.65 -14.87 -22.64
N ASN A 7 31.57 -15.75 -21.65
CA ASN A 7 30.99 -17.09 -21.83
C ASN A 7 29.52 -16.93 -22.25
N CYS A 8 29.08 -17.61 -23.32
CA CYS A 8 27.72 -17.47 -23.85
C CYS A 8 26.65 -17.79 -22.78
N PHE A 9 27.00 -18.64 -21.82
CA PHE A 9 26.20 -18.94 -20.63
C PHE A 9 26.01 -17.72 -19.71
N LEU A 10 27.07 -16.94 -19.45
CA LEU A 10 26.99 -15.70 -18.66
C LEU A 10 26.18 -14.62 -19.39
N LEU A 11 26.26 -14.57 -20.72
CA LEU A 11 25.43 -13.68 -21.53
C LEU A 11 23.95 -14.08 -21.46
N PHE A 12 23.64 -15.39 -21.51
CA PHE A 12 22.27 -15.89 -21.43
C PHE A 12 21.65 -15.69 -20.03
N VAL A 13 22.43 -15.91 -18.97
CA VAL A 13 22.02 -15.60 -17.59
C VAL A 13 21.84 -14.10 -17.40
N ALA A 14 22.74 -13.27 -17.92
CA ALA A 14 22.59 -11.82 -17.88
C ALA A 14 21.36 -11.35 -18.67
N ILE A 15 21.06 -11.96 -19.82
CA ILE A 15 19.85 -11.65 -20.61
C ILE A 15 18.58 -12.08 -19.87
N LEU A 16 18.55 -13.26 -19.23
CA LEU A 16 17.41 -13.70 -18.41
C LEU A 16 17.19 -12.79 -17.19
N LEU A 17 18.25 -12.45 -16.47
CA LEU A 17 18.18 -11.48 -15.37
C LEU A 17 17.74 -10.10 -15.89
N CYS A 18 18.24 -9.66 -17.04
CA CYS A 18 17.79 -8.42 -17.68
C CYS A 18 16.33 -8.47 -18.13
N ILE A 19 15.78 -9.63 -18.53
CA ILE A 19 14.35 -9.78 -18.87
C ILE A 19 13.50 -9.70 -17.60
N GLU A 20 13.93 -10.30 -16.49
CA GLU A 20 13.26 -10.18 -15.19
C GLU A 20 13.27 -8.73 -14.68
N VAL A 21 14.41 -8.04 -14.78
CA VAL A 21 14.54 -6.61 -14.47
C VAL A 21 13.72 -5.74 -15.44
N ALA A 22 13.66 -6.09 -16.74
CA ALA A 22 12.91 -5.34 -17.75
C ALA A 22 11.38 -5.45 -17.60
N ASN A 23 10.88 -6.47 -16.91
CA ASN A 23 9.45 -6.59 -16.61
C ASN A 23 9.06 -5.93 -15.27
N GLY A 24 10.02 -5.46 -14.47
CA GLY A 24 9.74 -4.83 -13.18
C GLY A 24 9.04 -5.76 -12.18
N GLN A 25 9.27 -7.07 -12.25
CA GLN A 25 8.60 -8.00 -11.35
C GLN A 25 9.40 -8.14 -10.07
N ALA A 26 8.79 -7.73 -8.96
CA ALA A 26 9.41 -7.78 -7.64
C ALA A 26 8.54 -8.57 -6.67
N ASN A 27 9.12 -9.08 -5.59
CA ASN A 27 8.37 -9.86 -4.60
C ASN A 27 7.20 -9.04 -4.07
N GLY A 28 6.03 -9.67 -3.94
CA GLY A 28 4.80 -9.08 -3.42
C GLY A 28 3.97 -8.31 -4.45
N VAL A 29 4.39 -8.22 -5.71
CA VAL A 29 3.51 -7.71 -6.79
C VAL A 29 2.28 -8.60 -6.91
N VAL A 30 1.09 -7.99 -7.00
CA VAL A 30 -0.20 -8.68 -7.13
C VAL A 30 -0.89 -8.37 -8.45
N ARG A 31 -1.65 -9.34 -8.97
CA ARG A 31 -2.57 -9.17 -10.11
C ARG A 31 -3.77 -10.11 -9.96
N LEU A 32 -4.85 -9.82 -10.70
CA LEU A 32 -6.04 -10.67 -10.73
C LEU A 32 -6.13 -11.43 -12.05
N ASN A 33 -6.19 -12.75 -11.95
CA ASN A 33 -6.34 -13.66 -13.07
C ASN A 33 -7.82 -14.05 -13.24
N LEU A 34 -8.48 -13.47 -14.24
CA LEU A 34 -9.86 -13.74 -14.57
C LEU A 34 -9.93 -14.72 -15.74
N ASN A 35 -10.28 -15.98 -15.47
CA ASN A 35 -10.39 -17.04 -16.49
C ASN A 35 -9.14 -17.21 -17.39
N GLY A 36 -7.93 -17.02 -16.85
CA GLY A 36 -6.67 -17.10 -17.61
C GLY A 36 -6.17 -15.77 -18.17
N SER A 37 -6.92 -14.68 -18.03
CA SER A 37 -6.54 -13.33 -18.43
C SER A 37 -6.03 -12.52 -17.24
N VAL A 38 -4.88 -11.86 -17.39
CA VAL A 38 -4.23 -11.04 -16.35
C VAL A 38 -4.18 -9.55 -16.74
N ASP A 39 -5.26 -9.07 -17.35
CA ASP A 39 -5.38 -7.67 -17.76
C ASP A 39 -5.35 -6.73 -16.54
N PRO A 40 -4.56 -5.63 -16.55
CA PRO A 40 -4.49 -4.68 -15.43
C PRO A 40 -5.84 -4.02 -15.08
N SER A 41 -6.82 -4.05 -15.98
CA SER A 41 -8.18 -3.55 -15.75
C SER A 41 -9.09 -4.52 -15.01
N ASN A 42 -8.66 -5.78 -14.82
CA ASN A 42 -9.43 -6.77 -14.05
C ASN A 42 -9.68 -6.26 -12.63
N THR A 43 -10.95 -6.27 -12.22
CA THR A 43 -11.39 -5.92 -10.86
C THR A 43 -11.79 -7.16 -10.06
N GLU A 44 -11.75 -8.34 -10.68
CA GLU A 44 -12.07 -9.63 -10.08
C GLU A 44 -11.19 -10.70 -10.69
N GLY A 45 -10.94 -11.77 -9.94
CA GLY A 45 -10.10 -12.88 -10.38
C GLY A 45 -9.39 -13.59 -9.24
N VAL A 46 -8.78 -14.74 -9.58
CA VAL A 46 -7.86 -15.44 -8.70
C VAL A 46 -6.67 -14.54 -8.43
N ILE A 47 -6.32 -14.37 -7.17
CA ILE A 47 -5.14 -13.60 -6.76
C ILE A 47 -3.90 -14.33 -7.28
N GLU A 48 -3.05 -13.64 -8.01
CA GLU A 48 -1.69 -14.09 -8.28
C GLU A 48 -0.69 -13.12 -7.66
N VAL A 49 0.26 -13.67 -6.90
CA VAL A 49 1.34 -12.95 -6.25
C VAL A 49 2.66 -13.41 -6.84
N TYR A 50 3.54 -12.46 -7.18
CA TYR A 50 4.90 -12.76 -7.58
C TYR A 50 5.75 -12.93 -6.33
N TYR A 51 6.29 -14.14 -6.12
CA TYR A 51 7.11 -14.44 -4.95
C TYR A 51 8.13 -15.53 -5.30
N ASN A 52 9.40 -15.31 -4.93
CA ASN A 52 10.51 -16.24 -5.20
C ASN A 52 10.57 -16.69 -6.68
N ASN A 53 10.57 -15.70 -7.58
CA ASN A 53 10.70 -15.88 -9.03
C ASN A 53 9.59 -16.70 -9.70
N ARG A 54 8.39 -16.69 -9.13
CA ARG A 54 7.20 -17.31 -9.74
C ARG A 54 5.92 -16.59 -9.37
N TRP A 55 4.95 -16.65 -10.26
CA TRP A 55 3.55 -16.36 -9.94
C TRP A 55 2.92 -17.55 -9.23
N GLY A 56 2.15 -17.26 -8.20
CA GLY A 56 1.34 -18.25 -7.50
C GLY A 56 0.13 -17.64 -6.82
N SER A 57 -0.82 -18.48 -6.45
CA SER A 57 -2.03 -18.06 -5.75
C SER A 57 -1.86 -18.07 -4.24
N ILE A 58 -2.93 -17.73 -3.51
CA ILE A 58 -3.08 -17.98 -2.08
C ILE A 58 -3.97 -19.21 -1.93
N CYS A 59 -3.51 -20.20 -1.16
CA CYS A 59 -4.37 -21.32 -0.79
C CYS A 59 -5.44 -20.86 0.21
N TYR A 60 -6.70 -21.07 -0.15
CA TYR A 60 -7.88 -20.77 0.65
C TYR A 60 -8.60 -22.07 1.00
N LEU A 61 -8.64 -22.38 2.30
CA LEU A 61 -9.41 -23.50 2.82
C LEU A 61 -10.45 -22.93 3.79
N ASP A 62 -11.74 -23.24 3.56
CA ASP A 62 -12.87 -22.70 4.33
C ASP A 62 -12.72 -22.87 5.85
N VAL A 63 -12.10 -23.97 6.27
CA VAL A 63 -11.81 -24.29 7.68
C VAL A 63 -10.88 -23.26 8.36
N PHE A 64 -10.17 -22.46 7.57
CA PHE A 64 -9.28 -21.38 8.00
C PHE A 64 -9.75 -20.00 7.51
N SER A 65 -11.03 -19.86 7.11
CA SER A 65 -11.60 -18.63 6.55
C SER A 65 -11.32 -17.36 7.38
N MET A 66 -11.20 -17.47 8.71
CA MET A 66 -10.88 -16.35 9.60
C MET A 66 -9.53 -15.68 9.29
N PHE A 67 -8.53 -16.43 8.85
CA PHE A 67 -7.21 -15.86 8.49
C PHE A 67 -7.34 -14.89 7.31
N TYR A 68 -8.15 -15.25 6.32
CA TYR A 68 -8.24 -14.54 5.05
C TYR A 68 -9.21 -13.35 5.06
N MET A 69 -9.82 -13.02 6.21
CA MET A 69 -10.93 -12.06 6.31
C MET A 69 -10.63 -10.70 5.67
N TYR A 70 -9.41 -10.19 5.83
CA TYR A 70 -8.97 -8.90 5.29
C TYR A 70 -8.09 -9.01 4.03
N VAL A 71 -7.81 -10.23 3.54
CA VAL A 71 -7.00 -10.41 2.32
C VAL A 71 -7.61 -9.70 1.11
N PRO A 72 -8.94 -9.78 0.86
CA PRO A 72 -9.54 -9.06 -0.26
C PRO A 72 -9.34 -7.56 -0.17
N ASP A 73 -9.53 -6.97 1.01
CA ASP A 73 -9.33 -5.54 1.21
C ASP A 73 -7.90 -5.12 0.91
N VAL A 74 -6.93 -5.84 1.48
CA VAL A 74 -5.50 -5.53 1.32
C VAL A 74 -5.02 -5.68 -0.12
N VAL A 75 -5.39 -6.75 -0.82
CA VAL A 75 -5.03 -6.92 -2.23
C VAL A 75 -5.68 -5.84 -3.09
N CYS A 76 -6.94 -5.51 -2.82
CA CYS A 76 -7.62 -4.44 -3.54
C CYS A 76 -7.04 -3.05 -3.23
N HIS A 77 -6.58 -2.78 -2.00
CA HIS A 77 -5.82 -1.57 -1.68
C HIS A 77 -4.55 -1.48 -2.52
N GLN A 78 -3.80 -2.58 -2.63
CA GLN A 78 -2.57 -2.65 -3.41
C GLN A 78 -2.84 -2.42 -4.91
N LEU A 79 -4.03 -2.77 -5.41
CA LEU A 79 -4.50 -2.51 -6.77
C LEU A 79 -5.16 -1.12 -6.94
N GLY A 80 -5.18 -0.29 -5.88
CA GLY A 80 -5.69 1.09 -5.90
C GLY A 80 -7.19 1.25 -5.65
N TYR A 81 -7.88 0.21 -5.17
CA TYR A 81 -9.29 0.24 -4.78
C TYR A 81 -9.45 0.42 -3.27
N THR A 82 -10.62 0.83 -2.79
CA THR A 82 -10.87 1.03 -1.36
C THR A 82 -11.10 -0.25 -0.56
N GLY A 83 -11.07 -1.41 -1.21
CA GLY A 83 -11.27 -2.73 -0.59
C GLY A 83 -11.92 -3.73 -1.54
N GLY A 84 -12.32 -4.89 -1.02
CA GLY A 84 -12.93 -5.96 -1.81
C GLY A 84 -13.60 -7.04 -0.96
N ASN A 85 -14.11 -8.07 -1.62
CA ASN A 85 -14.69 -9.25 -0.98
C ASN A 85 -14.09 -10.53 -1.57
N ILE A 86 -14.26 -11.64 -0.85
CA ILE A 86 -14.04 -12.98 -1.41
C ILE A 86 -14.98 -13.12 -2.61
N GLY A 87 -14.39 -13.49 -3.75
CA GLY A 87 -15.07 -13.72 -4.99
C GLY A 87 -15.75 -15.09 -4.99
N SER A 88 -16.59 -15.33 -6.00
CA SER A 88 -17.44 -16.52 -6.03
C SER A 88 -17.40 -17.29 -7.34
N ASN A 89 -16.72 -16.79 -8.39
CA ASN A 89 -16.84 -17.43 -9.71
C ASN A 89 -15.86 -17.00 -10.83
N SER A 90 -14.58 -16.72 -10.54
CA SER A 90 -13.63 -16.30 -11.61
C SER A 90 -13.05 -17.43 -12.48
N GLY A 91 -13.62 -18.63 -12.37
CA GLY A 91 -13.18 -19.84 -13.09
C GLY A 91 -11.97 -20.53 -12.47
N VAL A 92 -11.63 -21.70 -13.03
CA VAL A 92 -10.50 -22.50 -12.54
C VAL A 92 -9.21 -22.02 -13.21
N VAL A 93 -8.39 -21.32 -12.44
CA VAL A 93 -7.04 -20.90 -12.85
C VAL A 93 -6.02 -21.93 -12.37
N ASN A 94 -5.25 -22.50 -13.30
CA ASN A 94 -4.24 -23.53 -13.04
C ASN A 94 -2.93 -22.95 -12.48
N THR A 95 -3.02 -22.18 -11.38
CA THR A 95 -1.89 -21.53 -10.72
C THR A 95 -1.69 -22.13 -9.33
N SER A 96 -0.53 -22.73 -9.07
CA SER A 96 -0.23 -23.32 -7.75
C SER A 96 0.03 -22.24 -6.70
N PRO A 97 -0.39 -22.43 -5.44
CA PRO A 97 -0.15 -21.46 -4.38
C PRO A 97 1.34 -21.12 -4.15
N VAL A 98 1.59 -19.92 -3.65
CA VAL A 98 2.87 -19.47 -3.06
C VAL A 98 2.71 -19.15 -1.57
N PHE A 99 1.48 -18.86 -1.13
CA PHE A 99 1.16 -18.61 0.26
C PHE A 99 -0.04 -19.44 0.74
N GLY A 100 -0.08 -19.71 2.03
CA GLY A 100 -1.26 -20.16 2.77
C GLY A 100 -1.30 -19.49 4.14
N LEU A 101 -2.41 -19.67 4.87
CA LEU A 101 -2.61 -19.10 6.21
C LEU A 101 -2.25 -17.61 6.27
N VAL A 102 -2.81 -16.82 5.34
CA VAL A 102 -2.50 -15.40 5.21
C VAL A 102 -3.37 -14.62 6.19
N GLU A 103 -2.75 -13.91 7.14
CA GLU A 103 -3.44 -13.09 8.14
C GLU A 103 -3.15 -11.61 7.95
N CYS A 104 -4.19 -10.84 7.63
CA CYS A 104 -4.10 -9.41 7.36
C CYS A 104 -4.84 -8.57 8.42
N SER A 105 -4.56 -7.27 8.47
CA SER A 105 -5.36 -6.25 9.16
C SER A 105 -6.03 -5.32 8.15
N ASP A 106 -7.19 -4.78 8.52
CA ASP A 106 -7.93 -3.72 7.82
C ASP A 106 -7.13 -2.43 7.55
N SER A 107 -6.03 -2.24 8.28
CA SER A 107 -5.12 -1.08 8.16
C SER A 107 -4.01 -1.29 7.14
N TYR A 108 -3.81 -2.50 6.62
CA TYR A 108 -2.73 -2.77 5.66
C TYR A 108 -3.10 -2.32 4.24
N LEU A 109 -2.10 -1.84 3.52
CA LEU A 109 -2.21 -1.38 2.13
C LEU A 109 -1.84 -2.48 1.14
N THR A 110 -1.01 -3.44 1.57
CA THR A 110 -0.35 -4.40 0.67
C THR A 110 -0.18 -5.78 1.31
N LEU A 111 -0.22 -6.83 0.47
CA LEU A 111 -0.38 -8.21 0.93
C LEU A 111 0.78 -8.69 1.81
N THR A 112 1.98 -8.21 1.55
CA THR A 112 3.22 -8.56 2.25
C THR A 112 3.37 -7.87 3.62
N GLN A 113 2.48 -6.94 3.98
CA GLN A 113 2.30 -6.51 5.38
C GLN A 113 1.56 -7.57 6.20
N CYS A 114 0.87 -8.50 5.55
CA CYS A 114 0.19 -9.60 6.21
C CYS A 114 1.17 -10.70 6.63
N SER A 115 0.81 -11.46 7.66
CA SER A 115 1.52 -12.69 8.00
C SER A 115 1.23 -13.71 6.90
N CYS A 116 2.20 -14.00 6.04
CA CYS A 116 2.07 -14.93 4.92
C CYS A 116 2.91 -16.17 5.16
N ASN A 117 2.30 -17.36 5.21
CA ASN A 117 3.05 -18.60 5.34
C ASN A 117 3.40 -19.17 3.96
N THR A 118 4.69 -19.49 3.76
CA THR A 118 5.15 -20.15 2.53
C THR A 118 5.01 -21.67 2.59
N ASP A 119 4.82 -22.22 3.79
CA ASP A 119 4.41 -23.61 4.01
C ASP A 119 2.88 -23.70 3.99
N PHE A 120 2.33 -24.17 2.88
CA PHE A 120 0.88 -24.39 2.70
C PHE A 120 0.54 -25.88 2.58
N SER A 121 -0.73 -26.21 2.83
CA SER A 121 -1.20 -27.60 2.85
C SER A 121 -0.92 -28.30 1.51
N PRO A 122 -0.38 -29.53 1.51
CA PRO A 122 -0.20 -30.31 0.28
C PRO A 122 -1.53 -30.70 -0.36
N ASN A 123 -2.64 -30.55 0.36
CA ASN A 123 -3.99 -30.80 -0.16
C ASN A 123 -4.54 -29.62 -0.95
N CYS A 124 -3.88 -28.45 -0.94
CA CYS A 124 -4.30 -27.31 -1.74
C CYS A 124 -4.16 -27.66 -3.23
N THR A 125 -5.27 -27.58 -3.94
CA THR A 125 -5.36 -27.73 -5.38
C THR A 125 -5.68 -26.38 -6.01
N PHE A 126 -5.71 -26.32 -7.34
CA PHE A 126 -6.15 -25.12 -8.07
C PHE A 126 -7.60 -24.73 -7.77
N ALA A 127 -8.42 -25.65 -7.23
CA ALA A 127 -9.78 -25.36 -6.78
C ALA A 127 -9.82 -24.59 -5.46
N ASP A 128 -8.72 -24.57 -4.71
CA ASP A 128 -8.57 -23.89 -3.43
C ASP A 128 -7.88 -22.52 -3.60
N ASN A 129 -7.84 -21.99 -4.81
CA ASN A 129 -7.25 -20.68 -5.09
C ASN A 129 -8.17 -19.56 -4.57
N LEU A 130 -7.61 -18.60 -3.84
CA LEU A 130 -8.37 -17.45 -3.34
C LEU A 130 -8.75 -16.51 -4.49
N ASP A 131 -10.05 -16.39 -4.69
CA ASP A 131 -10.71 -15.48 -5.62
C ASP A 131 -11.20 -14.23 -4.90
N ILE A 132 -11.10 -13.05 -5.52
CA ILE A 132 -11.63 -11.80 -4.96
C ILE A 132 -12.31 -10.93 -6.02
N THR A 133 -13.17 -10.02 -5.55
CA THR A 133 -13.74 -8.92 -6.33
C THR A 133 -13.51 -7.60 -5.58
N CYS A 134 -12.83 -6.65 -6.22
CA CYS A 134 -12.62 -5.31 -5.68
C CYS A 134 -13.86 -4.42 -5.83
N TYR A 135 -14.02 -3.47 -4.91
CA TYR A 135 -15.04 -2.43 -5.04
C TYR A 135 -14.79 -1.54 -6.26
N ALA A 136 -15.85 -0.91 -6.78
CA ALA A 136 -15.72 0.04 -7.89
C ALA A 136 -15.03 1.36 -7.51
N THR A 137 -14.96 1.67 -6.20
CA THR A 137 -14.37 2.90 -5.66
C THR A 137 -12.85 2.80 -5.54
N ARG A 138 -12.14 3.84 -5.96
CA ARG A 138 -10.68 3.95 -5.90
C ARG A 138 -10.24 4.71 -4.66
N ILE A 139 -9.04 4.41 -4.15
CA ILE A 139 -8.46 5.15 -3.00
C ILE A 139 -8.33 6.64 -3.34
N TRP A 140 -7.97 6.95 -4.59
CA TRP A 140 -7.83 8.32 -5.08
C TRP A 140 -9.14 8.99 -5.53
N ASP A 141 -10.31 8.39 -5.27
CA ASP A 141 -11.61 9.08 -5.43
C ASP A 141 -11.88 10.08 -4.29
N ASN A 142 -11.24 9.89 -3.13
CA ASN A 142 -11.28 10.82 -1.99
C ASN A 142 -9.87 11.09 -1.44
N PRO A 143 -8.98 11.73 -2.23
CA PRO A 143 -7.59 11.95 -1.86
C PRO A 143 -7.45 13.05 -0.79
N TYR A 144 -6.40 12.96 0.01
CA TYR A 144 -6.03 13.98 1.01
C TYR A 144 -4.79 14.76 0.57
N PRO A 145 -4.60 16.03 1.02
CA PRO A 145 -3.39 16.78 0.72
C PRO A 145 -2.13 16.04 1.17
N GLY A 146 -1.14 15.91 0.27
CA GLY A 146 0.08 15.14 0.52
C GLY A 146 -0.04 13.63 0.30
N MET A 147 -1.20 13.14 -0.18
CA MET A 147 -1.34 11.75 -0.62
C MET A 147 -0.45 11.50 -1.84
N VAL A 148 0.21 10.34 -1.87
CA VAL A 148 1.11 9.91 -2.94
C VAL A 148 0.47 8.79 -3.75
N ARG A 149 0.73 8.77 -5.06
CA ARG A 149 0.45 7.64 -5.96
C ARG A 149 1.55 7.49 -7.01
N LEU A 150 1.65 6.31 -7.61
CA LEU A 150 2.56 6.04 -8.71
C LEU A 150 1.78 5.95 -10.03
N GLN A 151 2.37 6.45 -11.12
CA GLN A 151 1.74 6.47 -12.44
C GLN A 151 2.71 6.04 -13.54
N GLY A 152 2.18 5.32 -14.53
CA GLY A 152 2.93 4.92 -15.72
C GLY A 152 3.85 3.70 -15.54
N GLY A 153 3.82 3.03 -14.39
CA GLY A 153 4.47 1.72 -14.19
C GLY A 153 3.62 0.55 -14.69
N ASN A 154 4.25 -0.61 -14.87
CA ASN A 154 3.56 -1.86 -15.23
C ASN A 154 2.73 -2.42 -14.06
N TYR A 155 3.14 -2.10 -12.83
CA TYR A 155 2.50 -2.52 -11.59
C TYR A 155 2.30 -1.32 -10.66
N THR A 156 1.38 -1.43 -9.72
CA THR A 156 0.98 -0.31 -8.82
C THR A 156 2.09 0.18 -7.90
N GLY A 157 3.13 -0.64 -7.67
CA GLY A 157 4.34 -0.28 -6.92
C GLY A 157 5.39 0.47 -7.73
N GLN A 158 5.12 0.89 -8.97
CA GLN A 158 6.12 1.49 -9.86
C GLN A 158 5.62 2.72 -10.61
N GLY A 159 6.53 3.64 -10.88
CA GLY A 159 6.34 4.70 -11.87
C GLY A 159 6.69 6.10 -11.35
N ILE A 160 6.17 7.10 -12.04
CA ILE A 160 6.31 8.52 -11.69
C ILE A 160 5.56 8.79 -10.40
N VAL A 161 6.25 9.41 -9.45
CA VAL A 161 5.68 9.84 -8.18
C VAL A 161 4.79 11.06 -8.43
N GLN A 162 3.51 10.93 -8.08
CA GLN A 162 2.56 12.04 -8.06
C GLN A 162 2.08 12.29 -6.65
N VAL A 163 1.88 13.56 -6.32
CA VAL A 163 1.33 14.01 -5.04
C VAL A 163 0.06 14.80 -5.29
N TYR A 164 -0.91 14.65 -4.39
CA TYR A 164 -2.15 15.42 -4.42
C TYR A 164 -2.03 16.69 -3.59
N CYS A 165 -2.11 17.84 -4.25
CA CYS A 165 -2.09 19.14 -3.61
C CYS A 165 -3.16 20.03 -4.25
N ASN A 166 -3.84 20.85 -3.46
CA ASN A 166 -4.82 21.85 -3.92
C ASN A 166 -5.82 21.32 -4.98
N ASN A 167 -6.36 20.13 -4.75
CA ASN A 167 -7.33 19.46 -5.61
C ASN A 167 -6.83 18.98 -6.99
N GLU A 168 -5.52 18.85 -7.19
CA GLU A 168 -4.93 18.37 -8.43
C GLU A 168 -3.77 17.40 -8.14
N TRP A 169 -3.65 16.33 -8.93
CA TRP A 169 -2.47 15.46 -8.94
C TRP A 169 -1.43 16.03 -9.89
N ALA A 170 -0.19 16.18 -9.43
CA ALA A 170 0.95 16.53 -10.28
C ALA A 170 2.22 15.79 -9.84
N ALA A 171 3.25 15.79 -10.68
CA ALA A 171 4.49 15.06 -10.41
C ALA A 171 5.28 15.65 -9.23
N VAL A 172 6.19 14.84 -8.70
CA VAL A 172 7.36 15.30 -7.93
C VAL A 172 8.53 15.43 -8.92
N CYS A 173 9.09 16.62 -9.02
CA CYS A 173 10.19 16.94 -9.92
C CYS A 173 11.55 16.74 -9.23
N ASN A 174 12.57 16.51 -10.05
CA ASN A 174 13.97 16.52 -9.64
C ASN A 174 14.82 17.16 -10.75
N ASP A 175 14.56 18.45 -11.03
CA ASP A 175 15.25 19.18 -12.10
C ASP A 175 16.66 19.61 -11.62
N GLY A 176 17.62 18.68 -11.70
CA GLY A 176 19.04 18.94 -11.41
C GLY A 176 19.46 18.75 -9.95
N GLY A 177 18.58 18.23 -9.10
CA GLY A 177 18.89 17.84 -7.73
C GLY A 177 19.59 16.47 -7.63
N LEU A 178 20.29 16.27 -6.51
CA LEU A 178 20.71 14.94 -6.07
C LEU A 178 19.48 14.17 -5.58
N ILE A 179 19.46 12.88 -5.83
CA ILE A 179 18.40 11.98 -5.35
C ILE A 179 18.95 11.28 -4.13
N GLU A 180 18.34 11.51 -2.98
CA GLU A 180 18.67 10.81 -1.74
C GLU A 180 17.84 9.52 -1.62
N ASP A 181 18.50 8.42 -1.25
CA ASP A 181 17.91 7.08 -1.14
C ASP A 181 16.73 7.07 -0.13
N GLU A 182 16.84 7.85 0.94
CA GLU A 182 15.81 8.03 1.98
C GLU A 182 14.50 8.56 1.41
N THR A 183 14.55 9.30 0.29
CA THR A 183 13.33 9.77 -0.39
C THR A 183 12.56 8.60 -1.00
N GLY A 184 13.27 7.62 -1.57
CA GLY A 184 12.71 6.36 -2.03
C GLY A 184 12.08 5.57 -0.88
N TRP A 185 12.80 5.47 0.25
CA TRP A 185 12.29 4.82 1.46
C TRP A 185 11.00 5.47 1.95
N THR A 186 10.94 6.80 2.10
CA THR A 186 9.76 7.53 2.56
C THR A 186 8.56 7.28 1.65
N ILE A 187 8.76 7.35 0.32
CA ILE A 187 7.67 7.18 -0.65
C ILE A 187 7.14 5.74 -0.63
N CYS A 188 8.03 4.76 -0.68
CA CYS A 188 7.65 3.35 -0.65
C CYS A 188 7.00 2.98 0.69
N THR A 189 7.54 3.48 1.81
CA THR A 189 6.93 3.34 3.13
C THR A 189 5.55 3.94 3.16
N GLN A 190 5.35 5.18 2.68
CA GLN A 190 4.02 5.80 2.65
C GLN A 190 3.00 4.99 1.84
N LEU A 191 3.45 4.20 0.86
CA LEU A 191 2.63 3.32 0.02
C LEU A 191 2.49 1.90 0.60
N GLY A 192 3.12 1.59 1.74
CA GLY A 192 3.04 0.30 2.42
C GLY A 192 4.15 -0.70 2.08
N TYR A 193 5.20 -0.27 1.38
CA TYR A 193 6.35 -1.08 0.94
C TYR A 193 7.57 -0.85 1.85
N ASN A 194 8.53 -1.78 1.86
CA ASN A 194 9.77 -1.69 2.65
C ASN A 194 11.05 -1.91 1.84
N VAL A 195 10.95 -2.16 0.54
CA VAL A 195 12.09 -2.13 -0.39
C VAL A 195 11.82 -1.06 -1.41
N TYR A 196 12.85 -0.31 -1.75
CA TYR A 196 12.76 0.85 -2.62
C TYR A 196 13.96 0.89 -3.56
N ASP A 197 13.71 1.43 -4.74
CA ASP A 197 14.70 1.92 -5.68
C ASP A 197 14.17 3.25 -6.22
N VAL A 198 15.01 4.27 -6.23
CA VAL A 198 14.63 5.64 -6.58
C VAL A 198 15.46 6.12 -7.77
N GLY A 199 14.81 6.83 -8.68
CA GLY A 199 15.45 7.32 -9.88
C GLY A 199 14.68 8.48 -10.49
N THR A 200 15.04 8.81 -11.72
CA THR A 200 14.37 9.86 -12.49
C THR A 200 14.12 9.44 -13.92
N THR A 201 13.16 10.10 -14.55
CA THR A 201 12.88 9.95 -15.97
C THR A 201 12.58 11.30 -16.61
N SER A 202 12.85 11.43 -17.91
CA SER A 202 12.44 12.61 -18.68
C SER A 202 10.92 12.75 -18.62
N TYR A 203 10.46 13.96 -18.33
CA TYR A 203 9.06 14.28 -18.13
C TYR A 203 8.70 15.60 -18.78
N THR A 204 7.44 15.77 -19.12
CA THR A 204 6.92 17.04 -19.64
C THR A 204 5.52 17.23 -19.08
N GLY A 205 5.41 18.05 -18.06
CA GLY A 205 4.14 18.29 -17.39
C GLY A 205 4.30 19.20 -16.18
N LYS A 206 3.23 19.30 -15.40
CA LYS A 206 3.23 20.04 -14.15
C LYS A 206 3.78 19.20 -13.01
N ALA A 207 4.42 19.86 -12.05
CA ALA A 207 4.83 19.30 -10.77
C ALA A 207 4.36 20.19 -9.61
N TRP A 208 4.19 19.55 -8.45
CA TRP A 208 3.90 20.23 -7.18
C TRP A 208 5.14 20.43 -6.33
N LEU A 209 6.07 19.48 -6.32
CA LEU A 209 7.25 19.50 -5.47
C LEU A 209 8.50 19.37 -6.35
N ASP A 210 9.62 19.95 -5.92
CA ASP A 210 10.91 19.87 -6.62
C ASP A 210 12.00 19.52 -5.62
N ASN A 211 12.91 18.62 -5.99
CA ASN A 211 14.09 18.24 -5.20
C ASN A 211 13.74 17.97 -3.72
N VAL A 212 12.72 17.12 -3.50
CA VAL A 212 12.30 16.73 -2.14
C VAL A 212 13.39 15.89 -1.51
N ASP A 213 13.73 16.23 -0.26
CA ASP A 213 14.82 15.59 0.49
C ASP A 213 14.29 15.08 1.83
N CYS A 214 14.32 13.76 1.99
CA CYS A 214 13.87 13.05 3.17
C CYS A 214 15.02 12.58 4.09
N SER A 215 16.27 12.94 3.78
CA SER A 215 17.42 12.62 4.63
C SER A 215 17.37 13.39 5.96
N SER A 216 18.07 12.87 6.96
CA SER A 216 18.39 13.59 8.20
C SER A 216 19.91 13.70 8.34
N ASP A 217 20.38 14.83 8.88
CA ASP A 217 21.79 15.01 9.25
C ASP A 217 22.19 14.13 10.45
N ASP A 218 21.21 13.60 11.20
CA ASP A 218 21.42 12.68 12.32
C ASP A 218 21.28 11.23 11.85
N SER A 219 22.37 10.47 11.90
CA SER A 219 22.39 9.06 11.49
C SER A 219 21.55 8.14 12.37
N ASP A 220 21.14 8.61 13.56
CA ASP A 220 20.29 7.88 14.48
C ASP A 220 18.79 8.20 14.29
N GLU A 221 18.45 9.15 13.39
CA GLU A 221 17.06 9.52 13.10
C GLU A 221 16.53 8.77 11.87
N ASP A 222 15.44 8.03 12.05
CA ASP A 222 14.75 7.35 10.95
C ASP A 222 14.18 8.37 9.95
N PRO A 223 14.25 8.12 8.62
CA PRO A 223 13.64 9.00 7.65
C PRO A 223 12.12 9.11 7.86
N PRO A 224 11.49 10.25 7.52
CA PRO A 224 10.06 10.44 7.73
C PRO A 224 9.23 9.40 6.97
N SER A 225 8.19 8.84 7.58
CA SER A 225 7.31 7.87 6.89
C SER A 225 6.32 8.50 5.90
N CYS A 226 6.29 9.83 5.79
CA CYS A 226 5.38 10.59 4.92
C CYS A 226 6.15 11.66 4.15
N LEU A 227 5.96 11.70 2.82
CA LEU A 227 6.63 12.67 1.93
C LEU A 227 6.38 14.13 2.37
N SER A 228 5.20 14.42 2.93
CA SER A 228 4.85 15.77 3.39
C SER A 228 5.66 16.28 4.59
N LYS A 229 6.47 15.41 5.22
CA LYS A 229 7.37 15.73 6.33
C LYS A 229 8.80 16.01 5.88
N CYS A 230 9.16 15.60 4.67
CA CYS A 230 10.46 15.85 4.09
C CYS A 230 10.69 17.34 3.81
N SER A 231 11.96 17.73 3.70
CA SER A 231 12.33 19.06 3.20
C SER A 231 11.80 19.22 1.77
N GLY A 232 11.12 20.33 1.48
CA GLY A 232 10.45 20.54 0.20
C GLY A 232 9.18 19.71 -0.02
N GLY A 233 8.76 18.86 0.93
CA GLY A 233 7.62 17.95 0.78
C GLY A 233 6.22 18.57 0.98
N LYS A 234 6.14 19.82 1.45
CA LYS A 234 4.86 20.49 1.74
C LYS A 234 4.23 21.03 0.47
N CYS A 235 2.92 20.81 0.31
CA CYS A 235 2.15 21.35 -0.81
C CYS A 235 2.32 22.89 -0.92
N PRO A 236 2.80 23.42 -2.06
CA PRO A 236 2.89 24.85 -2.29
C PRO A 236 1.54 25.42 -2.78
N SER A 237 1.50 26.70 -3.15
CA SER A 237 0.30 27.37 -3.66
C SER A 237 0.04 27.18 -5.16
N SER A 238 1.06 26.85 -5.95
CA SER A 238 0.94 26.71 -7.42
C SER A 238 1.87 25.63 -7.97
N THR A 239 1.45 24.99 -9.05
CA THR A 239 2.30 24.08 -9.85
C THR A 239 3.34 24.85 -10.68
N PHE A 240 4.41 24.17 -11.07
CA PHE A 240 5.41 24.65 -12.04
C PHE A 240 5.66 23.61 -13.13
N SER A 241 6.43 23.96 -14.17
CA SER A 241 6.78 23.02 -15.26
C SER A 241 7.97 22.17 -14.85
N CYS A 242 7.91 20.87 -15.13
CA CYS A 242 8.94 19.91 -14.77
C CYS A 242 9.50 19.20 -16.00
N SER A 243 10.83 19.04 -16.06
CA SER A 243 11.52 18.34 -17.14
C SER A 243 12.01 16.94 -16.77
N THR A 244 12.18 16.67 -15.47
CA THR A 244 12.69 15.43 -14.92
C THR A 244 11.85 15.02 -13.71
N ALA A 245 11.03 13.98 -13.84
CA ALA A 245 10.18 13.53 -12.74
C ALA A 245 10.87 12.45 -11.92
N LEU A 246 10.63 12.47 -10.61
CA LEU A 246 11.04 11.41 -9.69
C LEU A 246 10.23 10.14 -9.98
N THR A 247 10.93 9.01 -10.01
CA THR A 247 10.35 7.68 -10.19
C THR A 247 10.77 6.78 -9.05
N VAL A 248 9.90 5.87 -8.63
CA VAL A 248 10.25 4.83 -7.67
C VAL A 248 9.81 3.46 -8.16
N THR A 249 10.54 2.44 -7.71
CA THR A 249 10.14 1.05 -7.73
C THR A 249 10.09 0.55 -6.30
N CYS A 250 8.89 0.23 -5.83
CA CYS A 250 8.66 -0.30 -4.50
C CYS A 250 8.44 -1.82 -4.56
N SER A 251 9.05 -2.53 -3.63
CA SER A 251 9.02 -4.00 -3.51
C SER A 251 8.96 -4.40 -2.03
N TYR A 252 9.03 -5.70 -1.79
CA TYR A 252 9.09 -6.29 -0.46
C TYR A 252 10.30 -7.18 -0.25
N ASP A 253 10.77 -7.21 1.00
CA ASP A 253 11.65 -8.25 1.53
C ASP A 253 10.98 -8.93 2.74
N ILE A 254 11.36 -10.17 3.04
CA ILE A 254 10.81 -11.04 4.09
C ILE A 254 11.03 -10.53 5.53
N ARG A 255 11.68 -9.38 5.70
CA ARG A 255 11.72 -8.70 7.00
C ARG A 255 10.44 -7.91 7.17
N PHE A 256 9.71 -8.25 8.23
CA PHE A 256 8.53 -7.51 8.66
C PHE A 256 8.97 -6.14 9.18
N ASP A 257 9.03 -5.17 8.28
CA ASP A 257 8.87 -3.77 8.66
C ASP A 257 7.41 -3.42 8.46
N SER A 258 6.81 -2.79 9.45
CA SER A 258 5.49 -2.17 9.29
C SER A 258 5.65 -1.00 8.33
N GLY A 259 5.71 -1.29 7.02
CA GLY A 259 5.49 -0.32 5.97
C GLY A 259 4.21 0.46 6.27
N GLY A 260 4.11 1.67 5.74
CA GLY A 260 3.02 2.60 6.07
C GLY A 260 1.65 1.94 6.03
N ILE A 261 0.84 2.25 7.04
CA ILE A 261 -0.54 1.78 7.14
C ILE A 261 -1.49 2.76 6.46
N LYS A 262 -2.68 2.27 6.11
CA LYS A 262 -3.78 3.06 5.56
C LYS A 262 -4.03 4.29 6.43
N ASP A 263 -4.21 5.44 5.77
CA ASP A 263 -4.47 6.74 6.39
C ASP A 263 -3.38 7.31 7.33
N ALA A 264 -2.21 6.68 7.49
CA ALA A 264 -1.14 7.17 8.37
C ALA A 264 -0.74 8.63 8.06
N CYS A 265 -0.55 8.94 6.77
CA CYS A 265 -0.13 10.27 6.34
C CYS A 265 -1.27 11.28 6.21
N LYS A 266 -2.54 10.86 6.33
CA LYS A 266 -3.71 11.75 6.28
C LYS A 266 -3.74 12.72 7.46
N PHE A 267 -3.27 12.28 8.62
CA PHE A 267 -3.20 13.07 9.85
C PHE A 267 -1.80 13.58 10.18
N ALA A 268 -0.81 13.31 9.31
CA ALA A 268 0.56 13.78 9.49
C ALA A 268 0.66 15.31 9.38
N HIS A 269 -0.26 15.96 8.65
CA HIS A 269 -0.44 17.40 8.72
C HIS A 269 -1.07 17.74 10.08
N GLY A 270 -0.21 18.09 11.04
CA GLY A 270 -0.56 18.27 12.44
C GLY A 270 -1.92 18.93 12.62
N LEU A 271 -2.79 18.28 13.39
CA LEU A 271 -3.99 18.91 13.93
C LEU A 271 -3.58 20.28 14.46
N SER A 272 -4.25 21.35 14.02
CA SER A 272 -4.09 22.63 14.69
C SER A 272 -4.34 22.40 16.18
N VAL A 273 -3.63 23.12 17.05
CA VAL A 273 -3.80 23.02 18.51
C VAL A 273 -5.28 23.20 18.93
N GLY A 274 -6.09 23.86 18.09
CA GLY A 274 -7.56 23.97 18.25
C GLY A 274 -8.35 22.69 17.99
N ALA A 275 -7.92 21.80 17.09
CA ALA A 275 -8.60 20.53 16.83
C ALA A 275 -8.36 19.50 17.95
N ILE A 276 -7.19 19.52 18.58
CA ILE A 276 -6.88 18.70 19.76
C ILE A 276 -7.72 19.13 20.97
N ALA A 277 -7.95 20.44 21.15
CA ALA A 277 -8.83 20.97 22.20
C ALA A 277 -10.32 20.59 21.96
N GLY A 278 -10.74 20.49 20.70
CA GLY A 278 -12.09 20.05 20.34
C GLY A 278 -12.36 18.58 20.65
N ILE A 279 -11.40 17.69 20.38
CA ILE A 279 -11.53 16.24 20.61
C ILE A 279 -11.50 15.93 22.12
N LEU A 280 -10.61 16.58 22.88
CA LEU A 280 -10.56 16.40 24.34
C LEU A 280 -11.81 16.96 25.02
N SER A 281 -12.36 18.09 24.57
CA SER A 281 -13.59 18.64 25.16
C SER A 281 -14.84 17.82 24.79
N GLY A 282 -14.92 17.32 23.55
CA GLY A 282 -16.02 16.45 23.10
C GLY A 282 -16.06 15.10 23.83
N CYS A 283 -14.89 14.45 24.02
CA CYS A 283 -14.80 13.22 24.79
C CYS A 283 -15.16 13.41 26.27
N LEU A 284 -14.76 14.52 26.90
CA LEU A 284 -15.10 14.81 28.29
C LEU A 284 -16.60 15.05 28.47
N VAL A 285 -17.22 15.82 27.56
CA VAL A 285 -18.67 16.10 27.59
C VAL A 285 -19.48 14.83 27.34
N GLY A 286 -19.07 13.98 26.38
CA GLY A 286 -19.71 12.69 26.13
C GLY A 286 -19.65 11.75 27.33
N PHE A 287 -18.51 11.68 28.02
CA PHE A 287 -18.33 10.86 29.22
C PHE A 287 -19.18 11.38 30.40
N ILE A 288 -19.26 12.70 30.57
CA ILE A 288 -20.13 13.32 31.60
C ILE A 288 -21.61 13.03 31.31
N ILE A 289 -22.06 13.15 30.06
CA ILE A 289 -23.45 12.84 29.67
C ILE A 289 -23.78 11.37 29.95
N LEU A 290 -22.86 10.45 29.62
CA LEU A 290 -23.03 9.02 29.92
C LEU A 290 -23.14 8.74 31.43
N ILE A 291 -22.33 9.39 32.26
CA ILE A 291 -22.41 9.25 33.72
C ILE A 291 -23.73 9.82 34.25
N ILE A 292 -24.18 10.97 33.75
CA ILE A 292 -25.46 11.58 34.15
C ILE A 292 -26.64 10.67 33.77
N LEU A 293 -26.64 10.13 32.56
CA LEU A 293 -27.69 9.20 32.11
C LEU A 293 -27.68 7.90 32.93
N ALA A 294 -26.51 7.33 33.20
CA ALA A 294 -26.38 6.12 34.01
C ALA A 294 -26.85 6.34 35.47
N THR A 295 -26.52 7.49 36.07
CA THR A 295 -26.96 7.82 37.43
C THR A 295 -28.47 8.09 37.52
N LEU A 296 -29.06 8.75 36.51
CA LEU A 296 -30.52 8.91 36.40
C LEU A 296 -31.23 7.56 36.24
N CYS A 297 -30.66 6.63 35.45
CA CYS A 297 -31.19 5.28 35.29
C CYS A 297 -31.16 4.48 36.61
N ILE A 298 -30.08 4.59 37.38
CA ILE A 298 -29.95 3.93 38.69
C ILE A 298 -30.98 4.48 39.70
N CYS A 299 -31.24 5.79 39.69
CA CYS A 299 -32.28 6.38 40.52
C CYS A 299 -33.69 5.89 40.13
N CYS A 300 -34.02 5.84 38.83
CA CYS A 300 -35.31 5.31 38.37
C CYS A 300 -35.51 3.82 38.70
N CYS A 301 -34.45 3.01 38.66
CA CYS A 301 -34.54 1.59 39.06
C CYS A 301 -34.73 1.42 40.59
N LYS A 302 -34.27 2.38 41.41
CA LYS A 302 -34.41 2.30 42.87
C LYS A 302 -35.83 2.64 43.33
N ASP A 303 -36.52 3.54 42.63
CA ASP A 303 -37.91 3.91 42.93
C ASP A 303 -38.92 2.84 42.45
N ALA A 304 -38.58 2.05 41.43
CA ALA A 304 -39.42 0.94 40.96
C ALA A 304 -39.42 -0.29 41.89
N ALA A 305 -38.49 -0.37 42.85
CA ALA A 305 -38.34 -1.51 43.76
C ALA A 305 -39.04 -1.33 45.13
N LEU A 306 -39.75 -0.21 45.35
CA LEU A 306 -40.38 0.13 46.63
C LEU A 306 -41.92 0.28 46.56
N GLN A 307 -42.59 -0.41 45.63
CA GLN A 307 -44.04 -0.62 45.77
C GLN A 307 -44.30 -1.92 46.54
N PRO A 308 -44.87 -1.86 47.77
CA PRO A 308 -45.29 -3.06 48.46
C PRO A 308 -46.58 -3.62 47.82
N LEU A 309 -46.71 -4.95 47.87
CA LEU A 309 -47.93 -5.71 47.55
C LEU A 309 -49.17 -5.17 48.27
#